data_AF-A0A2G5HGH0-F1
#
_entry.id   AF-A0A2G5HGH0-F1
#
_cell.length_a   1.000
_cell.length_b   1.000
_cell.length_c   1.000
_cell.angle_alpha   90.00
_cell.angle_beta   90.00
_cell.angle_gamma   90.00
#
_symmetry.space_group_name_H-M   'P 1'
#
loop_
_entity.id
_entity.type
_entity.pdbx_description
1 polymer ?
#
loop_
_entity_poly.entity_id
_entity_poly.type
_entity_poly.pdbx_seq_one_letter_code
_entity_poly.pdbx_strand_id
1 'polypeptide(L)'
;MAAEPKSKSEKAIKSHAPEVQDVRPQSWADPGTWSASTKWMPAYIAVAAVAIALLYVRFLRPSGLDTSTFDDCIATFDYSFRINAALSQAHEQATHSWEIGYAHEATMQIFNPERSVFGSDPFPGGELPTLGLRLDEASLYAQPRIRTHDKSLFDEESGAVSDPAALGMAALMLGRRSWNSKAYREAAERQKDLLLRQAPRYVNGAISHRWENAELWSDAPAMFPPFLAYYGVATNDTDLVHEAVVQIGLHRDVLRSDDGLWKHIIGSPDDSDEGYWSSGNAWTSYGMTRLRATISAWSHNNATLADDQRKLDSWIKELLDAVISSDDHESGLLRNYLQDKDYDGETSGTSLLAATTYRMAILNPEVFGQRKYLDWANAKRHAVVSRVDEDGIASPAANPLDHKSKVPVDISPEGQNSLLLLGAAWRDCVCNGLCMEMYVEEHGLTSQSELTPKTVAGPAWKELWQRVHKYFQPM
;
A
#
# COMPACT_ATOMS: atom_id res chain seq x y z
N MET A 1 46.50 47.29 77.71
CA MET A 1 47.23 46.83 78.91
C MET A 1 46.24 46.20 79.87
N ALA A 2 46.52 44.97 80.32
CA ALA A 2 45.92 44.19 81.42
C ALA A 2 44.37 44.01 81.41
N ALA A 3 43.81 42.83 81.12
CA ALA A 3 43.87 41.52 81.80
C ALA A 3 42.84 41.35 82.96
N GLU A 4 41.83 40.50 82.67
CA GLU A 4 41.35 39.38 83.51
C GLU A 4 40.53 39.63 84.82
N PRO A 5 39.80 38.64 85.38
CA PRO A 5 38.48 38.15 84.91
C PRO A 5 37.45 37.99 86.06
N LYS A 6 36.14 37.81 85.78
CA LYS A 6 35.22 37.12 86.72
C LYS A 6 34.12 36.31 86.04
N SER A 7 34.29 34.98 86.10
CA SER A 7 33.32 33.93 86.47
C SER A 7 31.93 33.93 85.82
N LYS A 8 31.74 32.99 84.88
CA LYS A 8 30.46 32.55 84.32
C LYS A 8 29.60 31.76 85.32
N SER A 9 28.30 32.04 85.33
CA SER A 9 27.24 31.08 85.66
C SER A 9 26.25 31.02 84.50
N GLU A 10 26.38 30.03 83.61
CA GLU A 10 25.44 29.81 82.51
C GLU A 10 24.43 28.73 82.91
N LYS A 11 23.16 29.14 82.86
CA LYS A 11 21.96 28.34 83.14
C LYS A 11 21.85 27.16 82.18
N ALA A 12 21.51 26.00 82.74
CA ALA A 12 21.17 24.80 81.98
C ALA A 12 19.89 25.03 81.14
N ILE A 13 20.03 24.87 79.84
CA ILE A 13 18.93 24.81 78.86
C ILE A 13 18.38 23.38 78.88
N LYS A 14 17.09 23.22 79.26
CA LYS A 14 16.37 21.95 79.16
C LYS A 14 16.05 21.65 77.69
N SER A 15 16.57 20.56 77.15
CA SER A 15 16.12 20.00 75.87
C SER A 15 14.70 19.43 76.01
N HIS A 16 13.78 19.88 75.16
CA HIS A 16 12.51 19.21 74.89
C HIS A 16 12.75 18.22 73.76
N ALA A 17 12.56 16.93 74.01
CA ALA A 17 12.44 15.92 72.96
C ALA A 17 11.05 16.06 72.32
N PRO A 18 10.90 15.95 70.98
CA PRO A 18 9.60 15.97 70.34
C PRO A 18 8.86 14.65 70.57
N GLU A 19 7.57 14.79 70.85
CA GLU A 19 6.59 13.72 71.04
C GLU A 19 6.41 12.93 69.73
N VAL A 20 6.69 11.62 69.75
CA VAL A 20 6.47 10.72 68.62
C VAL A 20 4.96 10.49 68.50
N GLN A 21 4.32 11.08 67.49
CA GLN A 21 2.96 10.73 67.11
C GLN A 21 2.94 9.28 66.60
N ASP A 22 2.17 8.44 67.29
CA ASP A 22 1.95 7.04 66.98
C ASP A 22 1.15 6.92 65.66
N VAL A 23 1.85 6.74 64.53
CA VAL A 23 1.22 6.56 63.22
C VAL A 23 0.68 5.14 63.15
N ARG A 24 -0.63 4.96 63.36
CA ARG A 24 -1.29 3.67 63.14
C ARG A 24 -0.97 3.16 61.72
N PRO A 25 -0.48 1.91 61.56
CA PRO A 25 -0.19 1.37 60.24
C PRO A 25 -1.48 1.26 59.43
N GLN A 26 -1.46 1.81 58.22
CA GLN A 26 -2.60 1.80 57.30
C GLN A 26 -2.82 0.37 56.78
N SER A 27 -4.00 -0.19 57.03
CA SER A 27 -4.38 -1.53 56.59
C SER A 27 -5.29 -1.49 55.37
N TRP A 28 -4.93 -2.19 54.30
CA TRP A 28 -5.75 -2.30 53.09
C TRP A 28 -7.04 -3.10 53.29
N ALA A 29 -7.11 -3.92 54.36
CA ALA A 29 -8.28 -4.72 54.71
C ALA A 29 -9.27 -3.98 55.63
N ASP A 30 -8.89 -2.82 56.19
CA ASP A 30 -9.75 -2.02 57.08
C ASP A 30 -9.78 -0.54 56.63
N PRO A 31 -10.81 -0.12 55.86
CA PRO A 31 -10.98 1.25 55.38
C PRO A 31 -11.10 2.30 56.49
N GLY A 32 -11.39 1.89 57.73
CA GLY A 32 -11.42 2.77 58.89
C GLY A 32 -10.04 3.35 59.25
N THR A 33 -8.96 2.68 58.81
CA THR A 33 -7.57 3.09 59.04
C THR A 33 -7.00 4.01 57.97
N TRP A 34 -7.78 4.31 56.91
CA TRP A 34 -7.28 5.08 55.78
C TRP A 34 -7.27 6.58 56.07
N SER A 35 -6.22 7.26 55.61
CA SER A 35 -6.14 8.72 55.64
C SER A 35 -7.25 9.35 54.79
N ALA A 36 -7.57 10.62 55.04
CA ALA A 36 -8.61 11.33 54.29
C ALA A 36 -8.37 11.29 52.77
N SER A 37 -7.11 11.37 52.32
CA SER A 37 -6.77 11.25 50.89
C SER A 37 -6.99 9.84 50.34
N THR A 38 -6.70 8.78 51.12
CA THR A 38 -6.82 7.39 50.67
C THR A 38 -8.27 6.89 50.66
N LYS A 39 -9.13 7.44 51.53
CA LYS A 39 -10.58 7.14 51.52
C LYS A 39 -11.27 7.47 50.19
N TRP A 40 -10.75 8.46 49.45
CA TRP A 40 -11.25 8.83 48.12
C TRP A 40 -10.60 8.03 46.99
N MET A 41 -9.57 7.22 47.27
CA MET A 41 -8.85 6.47 46.25
C MET A 41 -9.73 5.50 45.43
N PRO A 42 -10.71 4.79 46.01
CA PRO A 42 -11.66 4.00 45.23
C PRO A 42 -12.49 4.84 44.25
N ALA A 43 -12.86 6.07 44.63
CA ALA A 43 -13.59 6.98 43.75
C ALA A 43 -12.70 7.49 42.60
N TYR A 44 -11.43 7.82 42.87
CA TYR A 44 -10.47 8.18 41.82
C TYR A 44 -10.19 7.03 40.86
N ILE A 45 -10.05 5.80 41.36
CA ILE A 45 -9.90 4.59 40.54
C ILE A 45 -11.15 4.36 39.70
N ALA A 46 -12.35 4.52 40.26
CA ALA A 46 -13.60 4.38 39.53
C ALA A 46 -13.74 5.44 38.42
N VAL A 47 -13.39 6.71 38.70
CA VAL A 47 -13.40 7.78 37.70
C VAL A 47 -12.36 7.51 36.61
N ALA A 48 -11.16 7.07 36.96
CA ALA A 48 -10.13 6.70 35.99
C ALA A 48 -10.57 5.50 35.13
N ALA A 49 -11.16 4.47 35.74
CA ALA A 49 -11.69 3.31 35.03
C ALA A 49 -12.85 3.69 34.10
N VAL A 50 -13.75 4.60 34.51
CA VAL A 50 -14.82 5.13 33.65
C VAL A 50 -14.24 5.99 32.53
N ALA A 51 -13.24 6.84 32.80
CA ALA A 51 -12.58 7.62 31.76
C ALA A 51 -11.85 6.71 30.75
N ILE A 52 -11.15 5.69 31.22
CA ILE A 52 -10.53 4.65 30.38
C ILE A 52 -11.60 3.89 29.60
N ALA A 53 -12.72 3.50 30.22
CA ALA A 53 -13.82 2.82 29.53
C ALA A 53 -14.52 3.73 28.51
N LEU A 54 -14.65 5.02 28.77
CA LEU A 54 -15.18 5.99 27.82
C LEU A 54 -14.22 6.24 26.66
N LEU A 55 -12.91 6.31 26.94
CA LEU A 55 -11.86 6.35 25.92
C LEU A 55 -11.87 5.05 25.11
N TYR A 56 -12.02 3.90 25.76
CA TYR A 56 -12.11 2.58 25.13
C TYR A 56 -13.35 2.50 24.22
N VAL A 57 -14.53 2.92 24.70
CA VAL A 57 -15.77 2.91 23.92
C VAL A 57 -15.75 3.95 22.78
N ARG A 58 -15.05 5.07 22.93
CA ARG A 58 -14.99 6.14 21.92
C ARG A 58 -13.86 5.98 20.91
N PHE A 59 -12.75 5.34 21.26
CA PHE A 59 -11.59 5.17 20.39
C PHE A 59 -11.38 3.72 19.90
N LEU A 60 -12.04 2.71 20.49
CA LEU A 60 -11.90 1.30 20.08
C LEU A 60 -13.20 0.67 19.60
N ARG A 61 -14.32 1.41 19.52
CA ARG A 61 -15.38 1.01 18.58
C ARG A 61 -14.88 1.36 17.18
N PRO A 62 -14.84 0.41 16.23
CA PRO A 62 -14.57 0.76 14.85
C PRO A 62 -15.55 1.85 14.45
N SER A 63 -15.05 3.00 14.01
CA SER A 63 -15.86 3.90 13.20
C SER A 63 -16.36 3.03 12.05
N GLY A 64 -17.68 2.87 11.91
CA GLY A 64 -18.20 2.28 10.68
C GLY A 64 -17.69 3.08 9.48
N LEU A 65 -17.58 2.43 8.33
CA LEU A 65 -17.16 3.08 7.08
C LEU A 65 -18.02 4.33 6.83
N ASP A 66 -17.41 5.51 6.77
CA ASP A 66 -18.09 6.77 6.48
C ASP A 66 -18.17 6.98 4.96
N THR A 67 -19.37 6.90 4.41
CA THR A 67 -19.58 6.99 2.95
C THR A 67 -20.07 8.37 2.51
N SER A 68 -19.98 9.39 3.36
CA SER A 68 -20.49 10.74 3.08
C SER A 68 -19.73 11.44 1.95
N THR A 69 -18.41 11.29 1.91
CA THR A 69 -17.57 11.70 0.78
C THR A 69 -16.55 10.60 0.45
N PHE A 70 -15.92 10.69 -0.73
CA PHE A 70 -14.85 9.77 -1.11
C PHE A 70 -13.66 9.84 -0.13
N ASP A 71 -13.32 11.05 0.31
CA ASP A 71 -12.23 11.28 1.26
C ASP A 71 -12.54 10.73 2.66
N ASP A 72 -13.78 10.90 3.13
CA ASP A 72 -14.24 10.33 4.41
C ASP A 72 -14.25 8.80 4.37
N CYS A 73 -14.60 8.22 3.20
CA CYS A 73 -14.56 6.78 2.97
C CYS A 73 -13.13 6.26 3.03
N ILE A 74 -12.18 6.90 2.35
CA ILE A 74 -10.76 6.54 2.42
C ILE A 74 -10.25 6.63 3.86
N ALA A 75 -10.57 7.70 4.57
CA ALA A 75 -10.06 7.97 5.92
C ALA A 75 -10.56 6.97 6.98
N THR A 76 -11.72 6.35 6.74
CA THR A 76 -12.35 5.39 7.66
C THR A 76 -12.30 3.95 7.15
N PHE A 77 -11.62 3.70 6.03
CA PHE A 77 -11.59 2.38 5.40
C PHE A 77 -10.85 1.34 6.25
N ASP A 78 -11.47 0.17 6.41
CA ASP A 78 -10.83 -1.00 7.01
C ASP A 78 -10.28 -1.92 5.92
N TYR A 79 -8.96 -2.05 5.85
CA TYR A 79 -8.27 -2.91 4.89
C TYR A 79 -8.24 -4.38 5.30
N SER A 80 -8.71 -4.72 6.52
CA SER A 80 -8.69 -6.07 7.10
C SER A 80 -7.28 -6.65 7.37
N PHE A 81 -6.23 -5.84 7.20
CA PHE A 81 -4.85 -6.14 7.62
C PHE A 81 -4.12 -4.85 8.04
N ARG A 82 -2.99 -5.01 8.75
CA ARG A 82 -2.22 -3.87 9.29
C ARG A 82 -1.38 -3.20 8.20
N ILE A 83 -1.93 -2.16 7.58
CA ILE A 83 -1.27 -1.39 6.51
C ILE A 83 0.14 -0.94 6.88
N ASN A 84 0.34 -0.36 8.07
CA ASN A 84 1.66 0.13 8.49
C ASN A 84 2.70 -1.01 8.66
N ALA A 85 2.25 -2.20 9.04
CA ALA A 85 3.13 -3.36 9.19
C ALA A 85 3.55 -3.88 7.80
N ALA A 86 2.58 -4.09 6.90
CA ALA A 86 2.86 -4.49 5.51
C ALA A 86 3.74 -3.47 4.77
N LEU A 87 3.52 -2.17 5.00
CA LEU A 87 4.32 -1.09 4.47
C LEU A 87 5.77 -1.12 4.97
N SER A 88 5.97 -1.32 6.28
CA SER A 88 7.31 -1.45 6.86
C SER A 88 8.06 -2.63 6.22
N GLN A 89 7.40 -3.78 6.02
CA GLN A 89 7.99 -4.91 5.30
C GLN A 89 8.35 -4.55 3.84
N ALA A 90 7.44 -3.92 3.10
CA ALA A 90 7.71 -3.48 1.74
C ALA A 90 8.91 -2.52 1.64
N HIS A 91 9.03 -1.57 2.59
CA HIS A 91 10.09 -0.56 2.58
C HIS A 91 11.45 -1.09 3.02
N GLU A 92 11.47 -1.91 4.07
CA GLU A 92 12.70 -2.39 4.70
C GLU A 92 13.36 -3.53 3.93
N GLN A 93 12.56 -4.35 3.24
CA GLN A 93 13.07 -5.52 2.53
C GLN A 93 13.43 -5.22 1.06
N ALA A 94 12.90 -4.13 0.48
CA ALA A 94 13.17 -3.79 -0.92
C ALA A 94 14.64 -3.35 -1.14
N THR A 95 15.31 -4.08 -2.02
CA THR A 95 16.71 -3.83 -2.40
C THR A 95 16.86 -3.55 -3.90
N HIS A 96 15.87 -3.90 -4.71
CA HIS A 96 15.91 -3.75 -6.15
C HIS A 96 15.04 -2.59 -6.67
N SER A 97 15.36 -2.13 -7.89
CA SER A 97 14.74 -0.95 -8.48
C SER A 97 13.22 -1.05 -8.65
N TRP A 98 12.71 -2.22 -9.09
CA TRP A 98 11.27 -2.45 -9.24
C TRP A 98 10.55 -2.53 -7.90
N GLU A 99 11.16 -3.15 -6.89
CA GLU A 99 10.62 -3.25 -5.53
C GLU A 99 10.48 -1.86 -4.90
N ILE A 100 11.50 -1.02 -5.04
CA ILE A 100 11.50 0.36 -4.51
C ILE A 100 10.48 1.22 -5.28
N GLY A 101 10.43 1.10 -6.61
CA GLY A 101 9.50 1.84 -7.46
C GLY A 101 8.04 1.52 -7.15
N TYR A 102 7.72 0.23 -6.96
CA TYR A 102 6.38 -0.20 -6.61
C TYR A 102 6.04 -0.03 -5.12
N ALA A 103 7.03 -0.01 -4.23
CA ALA A 103 6.84 0.46 -2.86
C ALA A 103 6.44 1.94 -2.83
N HIS A 104 7.08 2.79 -3.65
CA HIS A 104 6.64 4.18 -3.84
C HIS A 104 5.20 4.25 -4.37
N GLU A 105 4.86 3.51 -5.41
CA GLU A 105 3.49 3.46 -5.97
C GLU A 105 2.46 3.03 -4.92
N ALA A 106 2.71 1.93 -4.20
CA ALA A 106 1.83 1.42 -3.17
C ALA A 106 1.65 2.42 -2.03
N THR A 107 2.74 2.98 -1.51
CA THR A 107 2.70 4.01 -0.46
C THR A 107 1.87 5.21 -0.91
N MET A 108 2.08 5.70 -2.13
CA MET A 108 1.33 6.80 -2.69
C MET A 108 -0.16 6.46 -2.80
N GLN A 109 -0.53 5.29 -3.31
CA GLN A 109 -1.94 4.90 -3.40
C GLN A 109 -2.61 4.71 -2.04
N ILE A 110 -1.86 4.35 -0.99
CA ILE A 110 -2.41 4.20 0.36
C ILE A 110 -2.65 5.58 1.01
N PHE A 111 -1.67 6.48 0.99
CA PHE A 111 -1.73 7.73 1.77
C PHE A 111 -2.05 8.99 0.96
N ASN A 112 -1.79 8.97 -0.34
CA ASN A 112 -2.02 10.09 -1.26
C ASN A 112 -2.62 9.61 -2.60
N PRO A 113 -3.76 8.88 -2.57
CA PRO A 113 -4.36 8.30 -3.76
C PRO A 113 -4.69 9.33 -4.84
N GLU A 114 -4.95 10.58 -4.47
CA GLU A 114 -5.20 11.70 -5.38
C GLU A 114 -4.02 11.99 -6.32
N ARG A 115 -2.81 11.57 -5.96
CA ARG A 115 -1.59 11.75 -6.79
C ARG A 115 -1.29 10.59 -7.71
N SER A 116 -1.93 9.44 -7.49
CA SER A 116 -1.76 8.27 -8.34
C SER A 116 -2.46 8.46 -9.68
N VAL A 117 -2.07 7.70 -10.72
CA VAL A 117 -2.77 7.70 -12.02
C VAL A 117 -4.23 7.23 -11.93
N PHE A 118 -4.63 6.67 -10.79
CA PHE A 118 -6.00 6.24 -10.49
C PHE A 118 -6.79 7.27 -9.67
N GLY A 119 -6.19 8.41 -9.33
CA GLY A 119 -6.87 9.52 -8.67
C GLY A 119 -7.97 10.13 -9.54
N SER A 120 -8.82 10.96 -8.94
CA SER A 120 -9.93 11.63 -9.64
C SER A 120 -9.48 12.69 -10.65
N ASP A 121 -8.36 13.36 -10.39
CA ASP A 121 -7.68 14.29 -11.29
C ASP A 121 -6.15 14.10 -11.19
N PRO A 122 -5.59 13.05 -11.81
CA PRO A 122 -4.18 12.71 -11.67
C PRO A 122 -3.26 13.65 -12.47
N PHE A 123 -3.81 14.41 -13.41
CA PHE A 123 -3.07 15.35 -14.25
C PHE A 123 -3.71 16.74 -14.26
N PRO A 124 -3.71 17.45 -13.11
CA PRO A 124 -4.40 18.73 -12.98
C PRO A 124 -3.82 19.74 -13.99
N GLY A 125 -4.66 20.25 -14.88
CA GLY A 125 -4.26 21.15 -15.97
C GLY A 125 -3.48 20.48 -17.11
N GLY A 126 -3.55 19.14 -17.24
CA GLY A 126 -2.82 18.37 -18.24
C GLY A 126 -1.37 18.06 -17.87
N GLU A 127 -0.99 18.29 -16.62
CA GLU A 127 0.39 18.27 -16.14
C GLU A 127 0.56 17.29 -14.98
N LEU A 128 1.80 16.87 -14.69
CA LEU A 128 2.07 16.04 -13.52
C LEU A 128 1.74 16.77 -12.19
N PRO A 129 1.22 16.04 -11.18
CA PRO A 129 0.87 16.62 -9.89
C PRO A 129 2.11 17.16 -9.17
N THR A 130 1.93 18.23 -8.41
CA THR A 130 3.03 18.83 -7.63
C THR A 130 3.12 18.18 -6.26
N LEU A 131 4.33 17.95 -5.76
CA LEU A 131 4.54 17.41 -4.41
C LEU A 131 4.25 18.41 -3.28
N GLY A 132 4.08 19.70 -3.59
CA GLY A 132 3.96 20.77 -2.60
C GLY A 132 5.28 21.06 -1.87
N LEU A 133 5.18 21.73 -0.71
CA LEU A 133 6.36 22.11 0.10
C LEU A 133 6.94 20.95 0.91
N ARG A 134 6.09 20.06 1.43
CA ARG A 134 6.49 18.86 2.19
C ARG A 134 6.37 17.64 1.28
N LEU A 135 7.40 16.80 1.29
CA LEU A 135 7.32 15.52 0.61
C LEU A 135 6.31 14.65 1.34
N ASP A 136 5.49 13.94 0.57
CA ASP A 136 4.71 12.81 1.08
C ASP A 136 5.61 11.63 1.45
N GLU A 137 5.02 10.65 2.12
CA GLU A 137 5.72 9.47 2.64
C GLU A 137 6.37 8.64 1.53
N ALA A 138 5.67 8.46 0.40
CA ALA A 138 6.18 7.73 -0.75
C ALA A 138 7.43 8.40 -1.34
N SER A 139 7.36 9.72 -1.53
CA SER A 139 8.44 10.53 -2.06
C SER A 139 9.63 10.59 -1.11
N LEU A 140 9.39 10.68 0.21
CA LEU A 140 10.46 10.62 1.22
C LEU A 140 11.20 9.28 1.18
N TYR A 141 10.47 8.18 0.99
CA TYR A 141 11.03 6.85 0.87
C TYR A 141 11.88 6.70 -0.41
N ALA A 142 11.37 7.11 -1.57
CA ALA A 142 12.05 6.91 -2.85
C ALA A 142 13.22 7.87 -3.08
N GLN A 143 13.14 9.11 -2.58
CA GLN A 143 14.12 10.16 -2.85
C GLN A 143 15.59 9.76 -2.66
N PRO A 144 16.02 9.16 -1.53
CA PRO A 144 17.42 8.78 -1.31
C PRO A 144 17.88 7.57 -2.14
N ARG A 145 16.95 6.85 -2.79
CA ARG A 145 17.21 5.61 -3.55
C ARG A 145 17.33 5.85 -5.05
N ILE A 146 16.98 7.05 -5.52
CA ILE A 146 17.08 7.42 -6.94
C ILE A 146 18.45 8.03 -7.20
N ARG A 147 19.19 7.45 -8.15
CA ARG A 147 20.47 7.99 -8.63
C ARG A 147 20.24 9.11 -9.62
N THR A 148 20.77 10.29 -9.32
CA THR A 148 20.59 11.50 -10.14
C THR A 148 21.81 11.86 -10.99
N HIS A 149 22.91 11.13 -10.85
CA HIS A 149 24.18 11.40 -11.54
C HIS A 149 24.64 10.27 -12.46
N ASP A 150 23.98 9.10 -12.37
CA ASP A 150 24.37 7.89 -13.10
C ASP A 150 23.63 7.78 -14.45
N LYS A 151 23.95 6.74 -15.21
CA LYS A 151 23.36 6.46 -16.54
C LYS A 151 21.87 6.12 -16.45
N SER A 152 21.46 5.46 -15.38
CA SER A 152 20.09 5.01 -15.07
C SER A 152 19.64 5.56 -13.71
N LEU A 153 18.35 5.43 -13.42
CA LEU A 153 17.77 5.87 -12.12
C LEU A 153 18.21 5.00 -10.94
N PHE A 154 18.72 3.81 -11.22
CA PHE A 154 19.21 2.85 -10.25
C PHE A 154 20.38 2.08 -10.87
N ASP A 155 21.29 1.63 -10.03
CA ASP A 155 22.43 0.81 -10.44
C ASP A 155 22.04 -0.65 -10.29
N GLU A 156 21.68 -1.24 -11.41
CA GLU A 156 21.09 -2.57 -11.45
C GLU A 156 22.19 -3.59 -11.69
N GLU A 157 22.72 -4.14 -10.61
CA GLU A 157 23.80 -5.13 -10.64
C GLU A 157 23.39 -6.41 -11.39
N SER A 158 22.09 -6.70 -11.49
CA SER A 158 21.57 -7.83 -12.26
C SER A 158 21.67 -7.65 -13.79
N GLY A 159 21.99 -6.44 -14.27
CA GLY A 159 22.06 -6.15 -15.70
C GLY A 159 20.70 -5.98 -16.37
N ALA A 160 19.62 -5.76 -15.61
CA ALA A 160 18.31 -5.43 -16.18
C ALA A 160 18.30 -4.00 -16.74
N VAL A 161 17.72 -3.87 -17.93
CA VAL A 161 17.60 -2.62 -18.70
C VAL A 161 16.34 -1.86 -18.29
N SER A 162 15.23 -2.58 -18.11
CA SER A 162 13.92 -1.98 -17.86
C SER A 162 13.66 -1.62 -16.42
N ASP A 163 14.20 -2.37 -15.46
CA ASP A 163 13.74 -2.29 -14.06
C ASP A 163 14.01 -0.94 -13.39
N PRO A 164 15.15 -0.26 -13.64
CA PRO A 164 15.37 1.10 -13.16
C PRO A 164 14.27 2.09 -13.57
N ALA A 165 13.52 1.81 -14.64
CA ALA A 165 12.41 2.65 -15.07
C ALA A 165 11.21 2.65 -14.11
N ALA A 166 11.08 1.65 -13.22
CA ALA A 166 10.04 1.62 -12.19
C ALA A 166 10.10 2.83 -11.25
N LEU A 167 11.29 3.41 -11.06
CA LEU A 167 11.51 4.64 -10.27
C LEU A 167 11.19 5.93 -11.06
N GLY A 168 10.88 5.82 -12.34
CA GLY A 168 10.75 6.95 -13.25
C GLY A 168 9.61 7.91 -12.91
N MET A 169 8.47 7.39 -12.46
CA MET A 169 7.37 8.25 -11.98
C MET A 169 7.78 9.05 -10.75
N ALA A 170 8.41 8.40 -9.76
CA ALA A 170 8.91 9.07 -8.55
C ALA A 170 9.95 10.15 -8.91
N ALA A 171 10.88 9.85 -9.83
CA ALA A 171 11.86 10.81 -10.32
C ALA A 171 11.19 12.02 -11.01
N LEU A 172 10.16 11.81 -11.82
CA LEU A 172 9.43 12.90 -12.48
C LEU A 172 8.64 13.75 -11.47
N MET A 173 8.00 13.15 -10.48
CA MET A 173 7.30 13.87 -9.40
C MET A 173 8.28 14.71 -8.56
N LEU A 174 9.44 14.15 -8.18
CA LEU A 174 10.52 14.90 -7.52
C LEU A 174 11.08 16.01 -8.42
N GLY A 175 11.13 15.76 -9.73
CA GLY A 175 11.50 16.70 -10.77
C GLY A 175 10.59 17.91 -10.91
N ARG A 176 9.39 17.89 -10.31
CA ARG A 176 8.45 19.04 -10.28
C ARG A 176 8.67 19.97 -9.08
N ARG A 177 9.63 19.69 -8.19
CA ARG A 177 9.90 20.51 -6.98
C ARG A 177 10.75 21.76 -7.26
N SER A 178 10.63 22.79 -6.44
CA SER A 178 11.41 24.04 -6.59
C SER A 178 12.92 23.89 -6.35
N TRP A 179 13.36 22.98 -5.47
CA TRP A 179 14.79 22.71 -5.19
C TRP A 179 15.18 21.31 -5.64
N ASN A 180 16.33 21.17 -6.32
CA ASN A 180 16.85 19.95 -6.95
C ASN A 180 16.00 19.32 -8.09
N SER A 181 14.94 19.99 -8.59
CA SER A 181 14.14 19.48 -9.73
C SER A 181 14.94 19.14 -10.97
N LYS A 182 15.97 19.93 -11.26
CA LYS A 182 16.77 19.75 -12.47
C LYS A 182 17.46 18.37 -12.50
N ALA A 183 18.08 17.97 -11.39
CA ALA A 183 18.82 16.71 -11.32
C ALA A 183 17.91 15.48 -11.53
N TYR A 184 16.71 15.49 -10.93
CA TYR A 184 15.74 14.41 -11.12
C TYR A 184 15.15 14.37 -12.54
N ARG A 185 14.84 15.54 -13.14
CA ARG A 185 14.38 15.61 -14.54
C ARG A 185 15.43 15.10 -15.52
N GLU A 186 16.69 15.51 -15.34
CA GLU A 186 17.81 15.03 -16.16
C GLU A 186 18.05 13.53 -15.97
N ALA A 187 17.86 13.01 -14.76
CA ALA A 187 17.98 11.57 -14.49
C ALA A 187 16.86 10.76 -15.17
N ALA A 188 15.61 11.24 -15.11
CA ALA A 188 14.50 10.64 -15.83
C ALA A 188 14.72 10.69 -17.35
N GLU A 189 15.22 11.82 -17.89
CA GLU A 189 15.56 11.94 -19.30
C GLU A 189 16.63 10.94 -19.73
N ARG A 190 17.70 10.75 -18.93
CA ARG A 190 18.73 9.74 -19.21
C ARG A 190 18.18 8.32 -19.21
N GLN A 191 17.29 7.97 -18.27
CA GLN A 191 16.65 6.66 -18.26
C GLN A 191 15.79 6.43 -19.51
N LYS A 192 14.98 7.42 -19.91
CA LYS A 192 14.19 7.37 -21.15
C LYS A 192 15.09 7.18 -22.37
N ASP A 193 16.17 7.96 -22.49
CA ASP A 193 17.08 7.89 -23.62
C ASP A 193 17.87 6.57 -23.64
N LEU A 194 18.22 6.02 -22.48
CA LEU A 194 18.80 4.69 -22.35
C LEU A 194 17.86 3.64 -22.94
N LEU A 195 16.59 3.63 -22.52
CA LEU A 195 15.58 2.70 -23.01
C LEU A 195 15.34 2.84 -24.53
N LEU A 196 15.13 4.07 -25.00
CA LEU A 196 14.72 4.29 -26.39
C LEU A 196 15.88 4.18 -27.38
N ARG A 197 17.10 4.55 -27.00
CA ARG A 197 18.22 4.73 -27.94
C ARG A 197 19.38 3.77 -27.74
N GLN A 198 19.53 3.18 -26.56
CA GLN A 198 20.72 2.38 -26.22
C GLN A 198 20.38 0.92 -25.93
N ALA A 199 19.21 0.63 -25.34
CA ALA A 199 18.78 -0.71 -25.05
C ALA A 199 18.81 -1.61 -26.30
N PRO A 200 19.30 -2.87 -26.18
CA PRO A 200 19.15 -3.85 -27.26
C PRO A 200 17.69 -4.01 -27.64
N ARG A 201 17.45 -4.39 -28.90
CA ARG A 201 16.11 -4.66 -29.41
C ARG A 201 15.97 -6.13 -29.75
N TYR A 202 14.83 -6.71 -29.41
CA TYR A 202 14.44 -8.01 -29.92
C TYR A 202 14.17 -7.93 -31.43
N VAL A 203 14.08 -9.07 -32.10
CA VAL A 203 13.98 -9.13 -33.58
C VAL A 203 12.77 -8.40 -34.15
N ASN A 204 11.71 -8.20 -33.36
CA ASN A 204 10.51 -7.44 -33.73
C ASN A 204 10.55 -5.96 -33.32
N GLY A 205 11.66 -5.49 -32.74
CA GLY A 205 11.85 -4.10 -32.31
C GLY A 205 11.49 -3.80 -30.85
N ALA A 206 11.00 -4.79 -30.09
CA ALA A 206 10.75 -4.63 -28.65
C ALA A 206 12.03 -4.23 -27.89
N ILE A 207 11.92 -3.31 -26.93
CA ILE A 207 13.00 -3.01 -25.98
C ILE A 207 13.32 -4.28 -25.19
N SER A 208 14.60 -4.68 -25.18
CA SER A 208 15.08 -5.79 -24.38
C SER A 208 15.05 -5.46 -22.89
N HIS A 209 14.71 -6.46 -22.08
CA HIS A 209 14.86 -6.44 -20.63
C HIS A 209 16.33 -6.62 -20.19
N ARG A 210 17.18 -7.24 -21.02
CA ARG A 210 18.62 -7.48 -20.72
C ARG A 210 19.57 -6.78 -21.68
N TRP A 211 20.77 -6.46 -21.19
CA TRP A 211 21.85 -5.85 -21.99
C TRP A 211 22.58 -6.84 -22.88
N GLU A 212 22.89 -8.03 -22.36
CA GLU A 212 23.81 -8.97 -23.02
C GLU A 212 23.14 -9.72 -24.17
N ASN A 213 21.93 -10.23 -23.93
CA ASN A 213 21.09 -10.88 -24.93
C ASN A 213 19.76 -10.15 -25.02
N ALA A 214 19.21 -10.06 -26.23
CA ALA A 214 17.88 -9.48 -26.41
C ALA A 214 16.82 -10.43 -25.84
N GLU A 215 16.23 -10.06 -24.72
CA GLU A 215 15.27 -10.86 -23.97
C GLU A 215 14.02 -10.06 -23.67
N LEU A 216 12.87 -10.71 -23.77
CA LEU A 216 11.58 -10.15 -23.40
C LEU A 216 11.09 -10.87 -22.16
N TRP A 217 10.80 -10.09 -21.13
CA TRP A 217 10.31 -10.56 -19.85
C TRP A 217 8.89 -10.02 -19.65
N SER A 218 7.98 -10.82 -19.11
CA SER A 218 6.59 -10.42 -18.80
C SER A 218 6.48 -9.26 -17.79
N ASP A 219 7.57 -8.96 -17.12
CA ASP A 219 7.70 -7.97 -16.06
C ASP A 219 7.94 -6.58 -16.65
N ALA A 220 8.68 -6.52 -17.76
CA ALA A 220 9.09 -5.28 -18.42
C ALA A 220 7.91 -4.34 -18.77
N PRO A 221 6.73 -4.83 -19.20
CA PRO A 221 5.53 -4.00 -19.39
C PRO A 221 5.06 -3.21 -18.17
N ALA A 222 5.42 -3.62 -16.95
CA ALA A 222 5.13 -2.87 -15.73
C ALA A 222 6.23 -1.86 -15.40
N MET A 223 7.44 -2.05 -15.89
CA MET A 223 8.60 -1.24 -15.51
C MET A 223 8.68 0.03 -16.36
N PHE A 224 8.86 -0.14 -17.67
CA PHE A 224 9.21 1.00 -18.53
C PHE A 224 8.03 1.66 -19.25
N PRO A 225 6.97 0.96 -19.73
CA PRO A 225 5.89 1.64 -20.44
C PRO A 225 5.11 2.65 -19.59
N PRO A 226 4.71 2.35 -18.33
CA PRO A 226 4.07 3.36 -17.49
C PRO A 226 4.96 4.59 -17.27
N PHE A 227 6.28 4.38 -17.13
CA PHE A 227 7.23 5.47 -17.04
C PHE A 227 7.30 6.31 -18.32
N LEU A 228 7.43 5.68 -19.50
CA LEU A 228 7.48 6.40 -20.77
C LEU A 228 6.23 7.25 -20.98
N ALA A 229 5.04 6.71 -20.68
CA ALA A 229 3.81 7.48 -20.78
C ALA A 229 3.74 8.63 -19.77
N TYR A 230 4.14 8.42 -18.52
CA TYR A 230 4.20 9.49 -17.52
C TYR A 230 5.21 10.59 -17.90
N TYR A 231 6.33 10.21 -18.51
CA TYR A 231 7.27 11.16 -19.11
C TYR A 231 6.62 11.91 -20.27
N GLY A 232 5.90 11.22 -21.15
CA GLY A 232 5.16 11.81 -22.26
C GLY A 232 4.16 12.86 -21.79
N VAL A 233 3.42 12.59 -20.71
CA VAL A 233 2.56 13.59 -20.05
C VAL A 233 3.39 14.79 -19.58
N ALA A 234 4.51 14.54 -18.89
CA ALA A 234 5.39 15.59 -18.36
C ALA A 234 5.98 16.51 -19.44
N THR A 235 6.09 16.04 -20.67
CA THR A 235 6.65 16.79 -21.81
C THR A 235 5.63 17.11 -22.89
N ASN A 236 4.35 16.82 -22.66
CA ASN A 236 3.27 16.96 -23.63
C ASN A 236 3.56 16.27 -24.98
N ASP A 237 4.03 15.03 -24.91
CA ASP A 237 4.44 14.20 -26.04
C ASP A 237 3.50 13.00 -26.19
N THR A 238 2.50 13.12 -27.06
CA THR A 238 1.54 12.05 -27.34
C THR A 238 2.17 10.86 -28.05
N ASP A 239 3.24 11.08 -28.82
CA ASP A 239 3.91 10.02 -29.57
C ASP A 239 4.68 9.11 -28.60
N LEU A 240 5.27 9.68 -27.54
CA LEU A 240 5.90 8.89 -26.49
C LEU A 240 4.89 8.08 -25.67
N VAL A 241 3.69 8.61 -25.43
CA VAL A 241 2.60 7.84 -24.80
C VAL A 241 2.15 6.69 -25.71
N HIS A 242 2.01 6.94 -27.01
CA HIS A 242 1.71 5.90 -27.99
C HIS A 242 2.82 4.84 -28.07
N GLU A 243 4.09 5.25 -28.07
CA GLU A 243 5.25 4.35 -28.08
C GLU A 243 5.24 3.40 -26.87
N ALA A 244 4.81 3.87 -25.70
CA ALA A 244 4.63 2.98 -24.54
C ALA A 244 3.64 1.83 -24.83
N VAL A 245 2.54 2.12 -25.52
CA VAL A 245 1.54 1.11 -25.91
C VAL A 245 2.09 0.18 -26.99
N VAL A 246 2.82 0.74 -27.97
CA VAL A 246 3.51 -0.03 -29.02
C VAL A 246 4.46 -1.05 -28.39
N GLN A 247 5.29 -0.63 -27.42
CA GLN A 247 6.23 -1.52 -26.76
C GLN A 247 5.55 -2.67 -26.00
N ILE A 248 4.38 -2.42 -25.38
CA ILE A 248 3.56 -3.51 -24.80
C ILE A 248 3.06 -4.45 -25.90
N GLY A 249 2.57 -3.93 -27.03
CA GLY A 249 2.15 -4.74 -28.18
C GLY A 249 3.26 -5.63 -28.71
N LEU A 250 4.49 -5.10 -28.82
CA LEU A 250 5.65 -5.88 -29.28
C LEU A 250 6.06 -6.97 -28.28
N HIS A 251 5.89 -6.75 -26.97
CA HIS A 251 6.07 -7.83 -25.98
C HIS A 251 4.96 -8.87 -26.10
N ARG A 252 3.70 -8.43 -26.26
CA ARG A 252 2.53 -9.30 -26.44
C ARG A 252 2.70 -10.24 -27.62
N ASP A 253 3.20 -9.73 -28.75
CA ASP A 253 3.38 -10.52 -29.99
C ASP A 253 4.33 -11.72 -29.80
N VAL A 254 5.20 -11.68 -28.79
CA VAL A 254 6.18 -12.75 -28.51
C VAL A 254 5.79 -13.58 -27.29
N LEU A 255 5.35 -12.93 -26.21
CA LEU A 255 5.14 -13.58 -24.92
C LEU A 255 3.76 -14.20 -24.76
N ARG A 256 2.74 -13.68 -25.46
CA ARG A 256 1.35 -14.15 -25.28
C ARG A 256 1.13 -15.51 -25.94
N SER A 257 0.66 -16.49 -25.16
CA SER A 257 0.18 -17.78 -25.64
C SER A 257 -1.21 -17.71 -26.27
N ASP A 258 -1.65 -18.79 -26.90
CA ASP A 258 -2.94 -18.86 -27.58
C ASP A 258 -4.14 -18.75 -26.64
N ASP A 259 -3.98 -19.15 -25.38
CA ASP A 259 -5.00 -19.05 -24.34
C ASP A 259 -5.05 -17.67 -23.66
N GLY A 260 -4.12 -16.76 -23.98
CA GLY A 260 -4.09 -15.39 -23.48
C GLY A 260 -3.16 -15.13 -22.29
N LEU A 261 -2.57 -16.18 -21.70
CA LEU A 261 -1.50 -16.03 -20.70
C LEU A 261 -0.21 -15.53 -21.35
N TRP A 262 0.70 -15.01 -20.55
CA TRP A 262 2.01 -14.55 -21.01
C TRP A 262 3.10 -15.44 -20.44
N LYS A 263 3.97 -15.93 -21.33
CA LYS A 263 5.22 -16.59 -20.98
C LYS A 263 6.12 -15.63 -20.22
N HIS A 264 6.90 -16.16 -19.29
CA HIS A 264 7.76 -15.36 -18.44
C HIS A 264 8.94 -14.75 -19.21
N ILE A 265 9.81 -15.57 -19.83
CA ILE A 265 11.06 -15.12 -20.47
C ILE A 265 11.27 -15.80 -21.83
N ILE A 266 11.43 -14.97 -22.87
CA ILE A 266 11.82 -15.39 -24.22
C ILE A 266 13.04 -14.60 -24.71
N GLY A 267 14.01 -15.29 -25.32
CA GLY A 267 15.13 -14.66 -26.04
C GLY A 267 16.51 -15.20 -25.67
N SER A 268 16.67 -15.73 -24.45
CA SER A 268 17.90 -16.41 -24.02
C SER A 268 17.81 -17.92 -24.27
N PRO A 269 18.82 -18.56 -24.88
CA PRO A 269 18.90 -20.02 -24.92
C PRO A 269 19.08 -20.67 -23.53
N ASP A 270 19.71 -19.96 -22.60
CA ASP A 270 20.12 -20.49 -21.29
C ASP A 270 19.11 -20.13 -20.18
N ASP A 271 18.42 -18.98 -20.31
CA ASP A 271 17.52 -18.43 -19.28
C ASP A 271 16.06 -18.35 -19.72
N SER A 272 15.67 -19.01 -20.83
CA SER A 272 14.27 -19.02 -21.23
C SER A 272 13.39 -19.69 -20.17
N ASP A 273 12.23 -19.07 -19.97
CA ASP A 273 11.17 -19.59 -19.14
C ASP A 273 9.83 -19.38 -19.85
N GLU A 274 9.40 -20.40 -20.56
CA GLU A 274 8.12 -20.36 -21.27
C GLU A 274 6.91 -20.61 -20.37
N GLY A 275 7.12 -20.81 -19.06
CA GLY A 275 6.03 -20.98 -18.11
C GLY A 275 5.24 -19.70 -17.86
N TYR A 276 3.99 -19.86 -17.43
CA TYR A 276 3.08 -18.76 -17.13
C TYR A 276 3.22 -18.33 -15.66
N TRP A 277 4.33 -17.69 -15.34
CA TRP A 277 4.59 -17.22 -13.99
C TRP A 277 3.52 -16.20 -13.56
N SER A 278 2.92 -16.42 -12.38
CA SER A 278 1.80 -15.64 -11.85
C SER A 278 2.16 -14.18 -11.64
N SER A 279 3.27 -13.88 -10.95
CA SER A 279 3.79 -12.52 -10.80
C SER A 279 4.07 -11.86 -12.15
N GLY A 280 4.69 -12.57 -13.11
CA GLY A 280 4.95 -12.03 -14.45
C GLY A 280 3.67 -11.60 -15.18
N ASN A 281 2.63 -12.44 -15.15
CA ASN A 281 1.31 -12.09 -15.70
C ASN A 281 0.65 -10.94 -14.93
N ALA A 282 0.84 -10.90 -13.61
CA ALA A 282 0.34 -9.82 -12.76
C ALA A 282 1.01 -8.48 -13.10
N TRP A 283 2.33 -8.45 -13.24
CA TRP A 283 3.10 -7.30 -13.68
C TRP A 283 2.63 -6.80 -15.05
N THR A 284 2.51 -7.69 -16.04
CA THR A 284 2.00 -7.33 -17.37
C THR A 284 0.64 -6.65 -17.26
N SER A 285 -0.31 -7.27 -16.55
CA SER A 285 -1.69 -6.77 -16.43
C SER A 285 -1.76 -5.43 -15.71
N TYR A 286 -0.96 -5.24 -14.65
CA TYR A 286 -0.95 -4.02 -13.88
C TYR A 286 -0.25 -2.87 -14.61
N GLY A 287 0.84 -3.16 -15.32
CA GLY A 287 1.52 -2.21 -16.21
C GLY A 287 0.60 -1.66 -17.28
N MET A 288 -0.13 -2.55 -17.98
CA MET A 288 -1.17 -2.16 -18.94
C MET A 288 -2.26 -1.30 -18.31
N THR A 289 -2.69 -1.64 -17.09
CA THR A 289 -3.74 -0.92 -16.36
C THR A 289 -3.31 0.50 -15.97
N ARG A 290 -2.07 0.68 -15.50
CA ARG A 290 -1.50 2.01 -15.20
C ARG A 290 -1.38 2.88 -16.45
N LEU A 291 -0.95 2.29 -17.57
CA LEU A 291 -0.89 2.98 -18.85
C LEU A 291 -2.31 3.37 -19.32
N ARG A 292 -3.28 2.45 -19.24
CA ARG A 292 -4.67 2.74 -19.57
C ARG A 292 -5.22 3.89 -18.74
N ALA A 293 -4.99 3.87 -17.42
CA ALA A 293 -5.41 4.93 -16.50
C ALA A 293 -4.80 6.29 -16.87
N THR A 294 -3.50 6.30 -17.20
CA THR A 294 -2.77 7.48 -17.65
C THR A 294 -3.42 8.10 -18.89
N ILE A 295 -3.74 7.28 -19.91
CA ILE A 295 -4.34 7.78 -21.15
C ILE A 295 -5.79 8.27 -20.92
N SER A 296 -6.59 7.63 -20.05
CA SER A 296 -7.96 8.13 -19.74
C SER A 296 -7.96 9.52 -19.13
N ALA A 297 -7.03 9.75 -18.20
CA ALA A 297 -7.09 10.92 -17.36
C ALA A 297 -6.39 12.13 -17.98
N TRP A 298 -5.54 11.93 -18.99
CA TRP A 298 -4.81 13.02 -19.61
C TRP A 298 -5.66 13.78 -20.63
N SER A 299 -5.72 15.11 -20.49
CA SER A 299 -6.55 15.99 -21.31
C SER A 299 -6.16 16.06 -22.79
N HIS A 300 -4.93 15.64 -23.14
CA HIS A 300 -4.40 15.66 -24.51
C HIS A 300 -4.64 14.36 -25.27
N ASN A 301 -5.63 13.57 -24.84
CA ASN A 301 -6.02 12.33 -25.50
C ASN A 301 -6.53 12.58 -26.95
N ASN A 302 -5.82 12.04 -27.93
CA ASN A 302 -6.14 12.13 -29.35
C ASN A 302 -6.75 10.81 -29.88
N ALA A 303 -7.12 10.75 -31.16
CA ALA A 303 -7.73 9.56 -31.75
C ALA A 303 -6.84 8.30 -31.63
N THR A 304 -5.52 8.44 -31.83
CA THR A 304 -4.56 7.33 -31.67
C THR A 304 -4.58 6.79 -30.24
N LEU A 305 -4.54 7.68 -29.26
CA LEU A 305 -4.56 7.31 -27.85
C LEU A 305 -5.91 6.70 -27.43
N ALA A 306 -7.03 7.15 -28.02
CA ALA A 306 -8.32 6.49 -27.83
C ALA A 306 -8.34 5.06 -28.40
N ASP A 307 -7.65 4.80 -29.52
CA ASP A 307 -7.50 3.46 -30.08
C ASP A 307 -6.62 2.58 -29.18
N ASP A 308 -5.55 3.16 -28.64
CA ASP A 308 -4.68 2.47 -27.70
C ASP A 308 -5.38 2.09 -26.39
N GLN A 309 -6.28 2.94 -25.87
CA GLN A 309 -7.13 2.57 -24.74
C GLN A 309 -7.94 1.31 -25.04
N ARG A 310 -8.53 1.20 -26.24
CA ARG A 310 -9.32 0.02 -26.62
C ARG A 310 -8.46 -1.24 -26.78
N LYS A 311 -7.22 -1.09 -27.26
CA LYS A 311 -6.24 -2.20 -27.29
C LYS A 311 -5.91 -2.67 -25.89
N LEU A 312 -5.56 -1.76 -24.98
CA LEU A 312 -5.25 -2.07 -23.59
C LEU A 312 -6.42 -2.76 -22.90
N ASP A 313 -7.64 -2.23 -23.03
CA ASP A 313 -8.86 -2.85 -22.50
C ASP A 313 -9.02 -4.29 -23.02
N SER A 314 -8.80 -4.51 -24.33
CA SER A 314 -8.88 -5.84 -24.93
C SER A 314 -7.79 -6.80 -24.44
N TRP A 315 -6.54 -6.35 -24.32
CA TRP A 315 -5.41 -7.18 -23.90
C TRP A 315 -5.49 -7.53 -22.41
N ILE A 316 -5.90 -6.57 -21.56
CA ILE A 316 -6.14 -6.83 -20.14
C ILE A 316 -7.31 -7.82 -19.97
N LYS A 317 -8.38 -7.67 -20.75
CA LYS A 317 -9.51 -8.60 -20.73
C LYS A 317 -9.09 -10.02 -21.13
N GLU A 318 -8.31 -10.15 -22.20
CA GLU A 318 -7.77 -11.43 -22.68
C GLU A 318 -6.97 -12.13 -21.57
N LEU A 319 -6.02 -11.41 -20.96
CA LEU A 319 -5.18 -11.96 -19.88
C LEU A 319 -6.00 -12.33 -18.64
N LEU A 320 -6.89 -11.46 -18.16
CA LEU A 320 -7.72 -11.74 -16.99
C LEU A 320 -8.69 -12.91 -17.23
N ASP A 321 -9.29 -13.02 -18.41
CA ASP A 321 -10.13 -14.19 -18.74
C ASP A 321 -9.31 -15.49 -18.74
N ALA A 322 -8.06 -15.46 -19.22
CA ALA A 322 -7.15 -16.60 -19.21
C ALA A 322 -6.71 -17.00 -17.78
N VAL A 323 -6.41 -16.01 -16.94
CA VAL A 323 -6.11 -16.21 -15.51
C VAL A 323 -7.30 -16.82 -14.79
N ILE A 324 -8.50 -16.25 -14.94
CA ILE A 324 -9.73 -16.76 -14.31
C ILE A 324 -10.01 -18.20 -14.77
N SER A 325 -9.77 -18.50 -16.05
CA SER A 325 -9.99 -19.84 -16.59
C SER A 325 -8.96 -20.88 -16.12
N SER A 326 -7.77 -20.45 -15.67
CA SER A 326 -6.72 -21.32 -15.14
C SER A 326 -6.73 -21.45 -13.61
N ASP A 327 -7.58 -20.68 -12.93
CA ASP A 327 -7.72 -20.69 -11.46
C ASP A 327 -8.44 -21.95 -10.97
N ASP A 328 -7.68 -22.84 -10.32
CA ASP A 328 -8.19 -24.14 -9.87
C ASP A 328 -7.54 -24.67 -8.58
N HIS A 329 -6.79 -23.82 -7.87
CA HIS A 329 -6.11 -24.24 -6.65
C HIS A 329 -7.06 -24.23 -5.44
N GLU A 330 -7.04 -25.30 -4.65
CA GLU A 330 -7.95 -25.47 -3.50
C GLU A 330 -7.74 -24.42 -2.38
N SER A 331 -6.54 -23.85 -2.31
CA SER A 331 -6.20 -22.81 -1.32
C SER A 331 -6.93 -21.48 -1.55
N GLY A 332 -7.52 -21.28 -2.73
CA GLY A 332 -8.10 -20.03 -3.20
C GLY A 332 -7.07 -19.03 -3.74
N LEU A 333 -5.77 -19.30 -3.66
CA LEU A 333 -4.72 -18.51 -4.31
C LEU A 333 -4.48 -19.01 -5.74
N LEU A 334 -3.91 -18.18 -6.61
CA LEU A 334 -3.37 -18.63 -7.90
C LEU A 334 -2.05 -19.38 -7.69
N ARG A 335 -1.80 -20.39 -8.51
CA ARG A 335 -0.52 -21.14 -8.51
C ARG A 335 0.63 -20.24 -8.91
N ASN A 336 1.82 -20.47 -8.35
CA ASN A 336 3.02 -19.72 -8.74
C ASN A 336 3.29 -19.77 -10.26
N TYR A 337 3.17 -20.94 -10.88
CA TYR A 337 3.00 -21.07 -12.32
C TYR A 337 1.56 -21.44 -12.64
N LEU A 338 0.89 -20.57 -13.38
CA LEU A 338 -0.48 -20.78 -13.82
C LEU A 338 -0.52 -22.06 -14.68
N GLN A 339 -1.56 -22.87 -14.46
CA GLN A 339 -1.77 -24.19 -15.09
C GLN A 339 -0.82 -25.33 -14.68
N ASP A 340 0.31 -25.05 -14.03
CA ASP A 340 1.23 -26.11 -13.58
C ASP A 340 0.80 -26.67 -12.21
N LYS A 341 0.30 -27.90 -12.21
CA LYS A 341 -0.23 -28.59 -11.03
C LYS A 341 0.81 -28.91 -9.96
N ASP A 342 2.10 -28.84 -10.30
CA ASP A 342 3.16 -29.10 -9.36
C ASP A 342 3.52 -27.88 -8.49
N TYR A 343 2.97 -26.70 -8.79
CA TYR A 343 3.14 -25.49 -7.99
C TYR A 343 1.94 -25.25 -7.07
N ASP A 344 2.24 -24.84 -5.83
CA ASP A 344 1.26 -24.39 -4.84
C ASP A 344 0.80 -22.95 -5.14
N GLY A 345 -0.27 -22.53 -4.47
CA GLY A 345 -0.78 -21.16 -4.53
C GLY A 345 0.18 -20.15 -3.89
N GLU A 346 0.23 -18.93 -4.43
CA GLU A 346 1.10 -17.84 -3.97
C GLU A 346 0.35 -16.50 -3.83
N THR A 347 0.85 -15.59 -2.99
CA THR A 347 0.15 -14.33 -2.66
C THR A 347 0.53 -13.14 -3.52
N SER A 348 1.72 -13.09 -4.13
CA SER A 348 2.23 -11.94 -4.88
C SER A 348 1.42 -11.69 -6.16
N GLY A 349 1.42 -12.65 -7.08
CA GLY A 349 0.68 -12.59 -8.34
C GLY A 349 -0.83 -12.56 -8.10
N THR A 350 -1.34 -13.39 -7.18
CA THR A 350 -2.75 -13.37 -6.77
C THR A 350 -3.21 -11.97 -6.33
N SER A 351 -2.42 -11.28 -5.51
CA SER A 351 -2.78 -9.94 -5.02
C SER A 351 -2.87 -8.94 -6.16
N LEU A 352 -1.85 -8.91 -7.03
CA LEU A 352 -1.74 -7.88 -8.06
C LEU A 352 -2.71 -8.11 -9.23
N LEU A 353 -3.07 -9.36 -9.55
CA LEU A 353 -4.14 -9.67 -10.52
C LEU A 353 -5.53 -9.31 -9.98
N ALA A 354 -5.80 -9.56 -8.70
CA ALA A 354 -7.03 -9.11 -8.05
C ALA A 354 -7.09 -7.57 -8.00
N ALA A 355 -5.98 -6.90 -7.66
CA ALA A 355 -5.87 -5.44 -7.69
C ALA A 355 -6.17 -4.88 -9.09
N THR A 356 -5.58 -5.48 -10.12
CA THR A 356 -5.81 -5.12 -11.53
C THR A 356 -7.28 -5.24 -11.90
N THR A 357 -7.96 -6.29 -11.45
CA THR A 357 -9.38 -6.50 -11.73
C THR A 357 -10.25 -5.40 -11.11
N TYR A 358 -10.00 -5.01 -9.86
CA TYR A 358 -10.71 -3.88 -9.24
C TYR A 358 -10.42 -2.55 -9.94
N ARG A 359 -9.16 -2.29 -10.30
CA ARG A 359 -8.76 -1.08 -11.04
C ARG A 359 -9.48 -1.00 -12.40
N MET A 360 -9.55 -2.12 -13.13
CA MET A 360 -10.26 -2.16 -14.40
C MET A 360 -11.77 -2.07 -14.26
N ALA A 361 -12.36 -2.59 -13.18
CA ALA A 361 -13.78 -2.40 -12.89
C ALA A 361 -14.13 -0.91 -12.71
N ILE A 362 -13.22 -0.10 -12.15
CA ILE A 362 -13.40 1.35 -12.05
C ILE A 362 -13.19 2.03 -13.41
N LEU A 363 -12.15 1.65 -14.16
CA LEU A 363 -11.79 2.30 -15.44
C LEU A 363 -12.75 1.95 -16.59
N ASN A 364 -13.29 0.73 -16.60
CA ASN A 364 -14.22 0.23 -17.61
C ASN A 364 -15.26 -0.70 -16.94
N PRO A 365 -16.25 -0.13 -16.22
CA PRO A 365 -17.25 -0.89 -15.47
C PRO A 365 -18.17 -1.74 -16.36
N GLU A 366 -18.36 -1.37 -17.63
CA GLU A 366 -19.18 -2.14 -18.58
C GLU A 366 -18.63 -3.55 -18.79
N VAL A 367 -17.31 -3.68 -18.86
CA VAL A 367 -16.63 -4.97 -19.05
C VAL A 367 -16.28 -5.59 -17.70
N PHE A 368 -15.55 -4.88 -16.85
CA PHE A 368 -14.90 -5.45 -15.68
C PHE A 368 -15.71 -5.29 -14.38
N GLY A 369 -16.76 -4.46 -14.39
CA GLY A 369 -17.72 -4.36 -13.27
C GLY A 369 -18.72 -5.51 -13.21
N GLN A 370 -18.61 -6.50 -14.12
CA GLN A 370 -19.47 -7.68 -14.12
C GLN A 370 -19.11 -8.63 -12.98
N ARG A 371 -20.13 -9.32 -12.42
CA ARG A 371 -19.99 -10.25 -11.30
C ARG A 371 -18.87 -11.29 -11.50
N LYS A 372 -18.68 -11.81 -12.71
CA LYS A 372 -17.61 -12.78 -12.99
C LYS A 372 -16.20 -12.30 -12.62
N TYR A 373 -15.94 -11.00 -12.77
CA TYR A 373 -14.63 -10.39 -12.45
C TYR A 373 -14.58 -9.99 -10.97
N LEU A 374 -15.62 -9.29 -10.49
CA LEU A 374 -15.65 -8.80 -9.12
C LEU A 374 -15.72 -9.94 -8.10
N ASP A 375 -16.54 -10.97 -8.34
CA ASP A 375 -16.63 -12.14 -7.45
C ASP A 375 -15.30 -12.91 -7.40
N TRP A 376 -14.64 -13.04 -8.55
CA TRP A 376 -13.32 -13.66 -8.64
C TRP A 376 -12.28 -12.85 -7.86
N ALA A 377 -12.18 -11.54 -8.12
CA ALA A 377 -11.25 -10.65 -7.43
C ALA A 377 -11.50 -10.63 -5.91
N ASN A 378 -12.76 -10.73 -5.49
CA ASN A 378 -13.12 -10.78 -4.08
C ASN A 378 -12.71 -12.09 -3.42
N ALA A 379 -12.95 -13.22 -4.07
CA ALA A 379 -12.46 -14.52 -3.60
C ALA A 379 -10.93 -14.55 -3.47
N LYS A 380 -10.20 -14.01 -4.47
CA LYS A 380 -8.74 -13.91 -4.42
C LYS A 380 -8.26 -13.00 -3.28
N ARG A 381 -8.90 -11.84 -3.12
CA ARG A 381 -8.58 -10.91 -2.02
C ARG A 381 -8.77 -11.56 -0.66
N HIS A 382 -9.87 -12.29 -0.43
CA HIS A 382 -10.07 -13.02 0.82
C HIS A 382 -8.99 -14.07 1.05
N ALA A 383 -8.63 -14.85 0.03
CA ALA A 383 -7.60 -15.87 0.15
C ALA A 383 -6.22 -15.27 0.50
N VAL A 384 -5.88 -14.10 -0.03
CA VAL A 384 -4.65 -13.37 0.32
C VAL A 384 -4.74 -12.83 1.74
N VAL A 385 -5.78 -12.05 2.06
CA VAL A 385 -5.91 -11.34 3.34
C VAL A 385 -5.97 -12.33 4.51
N SER A 386 -6.57 -13.51 4.33
CA SER A 386 -6.61 -14.56 5.36
C SER A 386 -5.24 -15.17 5.69
N ARG A 387 -4.19 -14.80 4.94
CA ARG A 387 -2.81 -15.28 5.11
C ARG A 387 -1.82 -14.15 5.39
N VAL A 388 -2.33 -12.97 5.74
CA VAL A 388 -1.50 -11.88 6.26
C VAL A 388 -1.37 -12.06 7.77
N ASP A 389 -0.14 -12.14 8.26
CA ASP A 389 0.12 -12.28 9.69
C ASP A 389 0.09 -10.93 10.45
N GLU A 390 0.37 -10.96 11.75
CA GLU A 390 0.35 -9.77 12.61
C GLU A 390 1.47 -8.76 12.30
N ASP A 391 2.54 -9.23 11.66
CA ASP A 391 3.69 -8.43 11.20
C ASP A 391 3.46 -7.89 9.77
N GLY A 392 2.28 -8.16 9.20
CA GLY A 392 1.86 -7.67 7.90
C GLY A 392 2.44 -8.46 6.73
N ILE A 393 2.94 -9.68 6.96
CA ILE A 393 3.54 -10.53 5.92
C ILE A 393 2.46 -11.39 5.26
N ALA A 394 2.27 -11.20 3.95
CA ALA A 394 1.49 -12.12 3.13
C ALA A 394 2.34 -13.33 2.72
N SER A 395 1.86 -14.53 3.03
CA SER A 395 2.53 -15.78 2.69
C SER A 395 1.52 -16.85 2.22
N PRO A 396 1.93 -17.88 1.45
CA PRO A 396 3.24 -18.06 0.82
C PRO A 396 3.46 -17.10 -0.36
N ALA A 397 4.63 -16.46 -0.44
CA ALA A 397 4.97 -15.54 -1.53
C ALA A 397 5.93 -16.17 -2.54
N ALA A 398 5.77 -15.83 -3.82
CA ALA A 398 6.72 -16.19 -4.87
C ALA A 398 8.09 -15.53 -4.61
N ASN A 399 9.17 -16.24 -4.95
CA ASN A 399 10.52 -15.70 -4.91
C ASN A 399 10.88 -15.10 -6.28
N PRO A 400 10.94 -13.77 -6.45
CA PRO A 400 11.24 -13.17 -7.76
C PRO A 400 12.68 -13.44 -8.23
N LEU A 401 13.61 -13.70 -7.31
CA LEU A 401 15.01 -14.01 -7.62
C LEU A 401 15.24 -15.50 -7.93
N ASP A 402 14.28 -16.36 -7.62
CA ASP A 402 14.25 -17.78 -7.97
C ASP A 402 12.81 -18.19 -8.29
N HIS A 403 12.29 -17.65 -9.39
CA HIS A 403 10.89 -17.73 -9.79
C HIS A 403 10.40 -19.19 -9.94
N LYS A 404 11.28 -20.12 -10.31
CA LYS A 404 10.98 -21.56 -10.45
C LYS A 404 10.96 -22.30 -9.12
N SER A 405 11.41 -21.69 -8.02
CA SER A 405 11.36 -22.30 -6.69
C SER A 405 9.94 -22.73 -6.33
N LYS A 406 9.82 -23.97 -5.83
CA LYS A 406 8.59 -24.48 -5.21
C LYS A 406 8.54 -24.19 -3.71
N VAL A 407 9.62 -23.64 -3.16
CA VAL A 407 9.70 -23.19 -1.77
C VAL A 407 9.40 -21.69 -1.76
N PRO A 408 8.35 -21.25 -1.05
CA PRO A 408 8.05 -19.83 -0.94
C PRO A 408 9.16 -19.10 -0.20
N VAL A 409 9.36 -17.83 -0.53
CA VAL A 409 10.27 -16.96 0.23
C VAL A 409 9.59 -16.52 1.53
N ASP A 410 10.38 -16.32 2.59
CA ASP A 410 9.86 -15.87 3.88
C ASP A 410 9.19 -14.50 3.78
N ILE A 411 9.83 -13.54 3.10
CA ILE A 411 9.28 -12.21 2.83
C ILE A 411 9.65 -11.80 1.40
N SER A 412 8.63 -11.45 0.61
CA SER A 412 8.80 -10.95 -0.76
C SER A 412 8.47 -9.44 -0.78
N PRO A 413 9.45 -8.53 -1.00
CA PRO A 413 9.16 -7.10 -1.12
C PRO A 413 8.15 -6.82 -2.25
N GLU A 414 8.27 -7.54 -3.37
CA GLU A 414 7.30 -7.56 -4.47
C GLU A 414 5.90 -7.98 -4.00
N GLY A 415 5.80 -9.08 -3.25
CA GLY A 415 4.53 -9.56 -2.71
C GLY A 415 3.87 -8.56 -1.76
N GLN A 416 4.67 -7.87 -0.94
CA GLN A 416 4.18 -6.86 -0.01
C GLN A 416 3.67 -5.60 -0.72
N ASN A 417 4.37 -5.18 -1.77
CA ASN A 417 3.85 -4.13 -2.65
C ASN A 417 2.51 -4.53 -3.28
N SER A 418 2.42 -5.77 -3.77
CA SER A 418 1.20 -6.32 -4.39
C SER A 418 0.02 -6.37 -3.40
N LEU A 419 0.27 -6.75 -2.15
CA LEU A 419 -0.73 -6.72 -1.07
C LEU A 419 -1.26 -5.30 -0.81
N LEU A 420 -0.37 -4.31 -0.71
CA LEU A 420 -0.76 -2.92 -0.48
C LEU A 420 -1.56 -2.36 -1.66
N LEU A 421 -1.17 -2.69 -2.90
CA LEU A 421 -1.89 -2.30 -4.11
C LEU A 421 -3.27 -2.96 -4.20
N LEU A 422 -3.40 -4.22 -3.77
CA LEU A 422 -4.69 -4.89 -3.61
C LEU A 422 -5.58 -4.14 -2.60
N GLY A 423 -5.03 -3.78 -1.44
CA GLY A 423 -5.75 -3.00 -0.43
C GLY A 423 -6.24 -1.66 -0.98
N ALA A 424 -5.39 -0.91 -1.68
CA ALA A 424 -5.75 0.37 -2.28
C ALA A 424 -6.82 0.22 -3.38
N ALA A 425 -6.70 -0.79 -4.24
CA ALA A 425 -7.66 -1.04 -5.31
C ALA A 425 -9.04 -1.47 -4.77
N TRP A 426 -9.05 -2.31 -3.72
CA TRP A 426 -10.28 -2.70 -3.02
C TRP A 426 -10.97 -1.50 -2.38
N ARG A 427 -10.23 -0.69 -1.61
CA ARG A 427 -10.73 0.56 -1.03
C ARG A 427 -11.37 1.44 -2.09
N ASP A 428 -10.66 1.69 -3.19
CA ASP A 428 -11.17 2.59 -4.23
C ASP A 428 -12.41 2.01 -4.91
N CYS A 429 -12.51 0.69 -5.11
CA CYS A 429 -13.72 0.07 -5.64
C CYS A 429 -14.93 0.23 -4.71
N VAL A 430 -14.73 0.07 -3.40
CA VAL A 430 -15.78 0.26 -2.40
C VAL A 430 -16.18 1.73 -2.29
N CYS A 431 -15.21 2.64 -2.17
CA CYS A 431 -15.46 4.07 -2.01
C CYS A 431 -16.04 4.73 -3.27
N ASN A 432 -15.83 4.15 -4.47
CA ASN A 432 -16.56 4.52 -5.68
C ASN A 432 -17.98 3.91 -5.78
N GLY A 433 -18.40 3.12 -4.79
CA GLY A 433 -19.71 2.48 -4.73
C GLY A 433 -19.85 1.19 -5.55
N LEU A 434 -18.89 0.87 -6.42
CA LEU A 434 -18.92 -0.31 -7.29
C LEU A 434 -18.88 -1.63 -6.50
N CYS A 435 -18.04 -1.68 -5.45
CA CYS A 435 -17.90 -2.86 -4.60
C CYS A 435 -18.64 -2.75 -3.25
N MET A 436 -19.51 -1.76 -3.09
CA MET A 436 -20.17 -1.49 -1.80
C MET A 436 -21.07 -2.65 -1.33
N GLU A 437 -21.78 -3.31 -2.24
CA GLU A 437 -22.61 -4.47 -1.91
C GLU A 437 -21.77 -5.60 -1.29
N MET A 438 -20.63 -5.94 -1.91
CA MET A 438 -19.71 -6.96 -1.40
C MET A 438 -19.14 -6.57 -0.04
N TYR A 439 -18.77 -5.31 0.15
CA TYR A 439 -18.27 -4.81 1.44
C TYR A 439 -19.31 -4.98 2.56
N VAL A 440 -20.58 -4.64 2.28
CA VAL A 440 -21.69 -4.75 3.24
C VAL A 440 -21.96 -6.21 3.61
N GLU A 441 -21.97 -7.10 2.61
CA GLU A 441 -22.17 -8.54 2.82
C GLU A 441 -21.09 -9.14 3.74
N GLU A 442 -19.82 -8.79 3.50
CA GLU A 442 -18.69 -9.30 4.28
C GLU A 442 -18.68 -8.84 5.73
N HIS A 443 -19.07 -7.60 5.98
CA HIS A 443 -19.07 -7.02 7.31
C HIS A 443 -20.38 -7.30 8.07
N GLY A 444 -21.30 -8.07 7.47
CA GLY A 444 -22.59 -8.42 8.08
C GLY A 444 -23.46 -7.19 8.40
N LEU A 445 -23.31 -6.11 7.63
CA LEU A 445 -24.00 -4.84 7.87
C LEU A 445 -25.43 -4.91 7.33
N THR A 446 -26.43 -4.52 8.12
CA THR A 446 -27.84 -4.54 7.71
C THR A 446 -28.30 -3.14 7.27
N SER A 447 -28.31 -2.89 5.96
CA SER A 447 -28.72 -1.62 5.29
C SER A 447 -27.83 -0.38 5.54
N GLN A 448 -27.92 0.61 4.64
CA GLN A 448 -27.15 1.87 4.65
C GLN A 448 -27.16 2.65 5.98
N SER A 449 -28.10 2.38 6.89
CA SER A 449 -28.19 3.07 8.18
C SER A 449 -27.07 2.70 9.19
N GLU A 450 -26.29 1.65 8.93
CA GLU A 450 -25.12 1.25 9.73
C GLU A 450 -23.79 1.76 9.15
N LEU A 451 -23.78 2.24 7.91
CA LEU A 451 -22.64 2.87 7.20
C LEU A 451 -22.47 4.37 7.54
N THR A 452 -23.13 4.84 8.60
CA THR A 452 -22.92 6.18 9.11
C THR A 452 -22.55 6.06 10.59
N PRO A 453 -21.51 6.75 11.08
CA PRO A 453 -21.18 6.72 12.49
C PRO A 453 -22.37 7.23 13.30
N LYS A 454 -23.12 6.31 13.93
CA LYS A 454 -24.23 6.65 14.82
C LYS A 454 -23.68 7.52 15.94
N THR A 455 -24.10 8.79 15.98
CA THR A 455 -23.91 9.64 17.15
C THR A 455 -24.62 8.97 18.33
N VAL A 456 -23.86 8.35 19.23
CA VAL A 456 -24.43 7.66 20.39
C VAL A 456 -24.94 8.69 21.39
N ALA A 457 -26.19 9.12 21.22
CA ALA A 457 -26.96 9.77 22.26
C ALA A 457 -28.06 8.81 22.74
N GLY A 458 -27.93 8.34 23.99
CA GLY A 458 -28.99 7.78 24.83
C GLY A 458 -29.63 6.47 24.33
N PRO A 459 -29.14 5.30 24.79
CA PRO A 459 -29.72 4.66 25.99
C PRO A 459 -28.69 4.06 26.97
N ALA A 460 -27.48 3.72 26.49
CA ALA A 460 -26.40 3.15 27.30
C ALA A 460 -25.97 4.06 28.46
N TRP A 461 -26.11 5.38 28.28
CA TRP A 461 -25.85 6.39 29.30
C TRP A 461 -26.81 6.31 30.50
N LYS A 462 -28.08 5.89 30.29
CA LYS A 462 -29.06 5.76 31.37
C LYS A 462 -28.78 4.53 32.25
N GLU A 463 -28.42 3.40 31.66
CA GLU A 463 -28.06 2.19 32.42
C GLU A 463 -26.75 2.36 33.20
N LEU A 464 -25.75 3.04 32.59
CA LEU A 464 -24.48 3.33 33.27
C LEU A 464 -24.71 4.25 34.47
N TRP A 465 -25.53 5.30 34.33
CA TRP A 465 -25.88 6.20 35.44
C TRP A 465 -26.65 5.50 36.56
N GLN A 466 -27.56 4.59 36.23
CA GLN A 466 -28.29 3.81 37.23
C GLN A 466 -27.36 2.88 38.04
N ARG A 467 -26.34 2.30 37.42
CA ARG A 467 -25.35 1.46 38.10
C ARG A 467 -24.38 2.28 38.96
N VAL A 468 -23.95 3.44 38.47
CA VAL A 468 -23.07 4.36 39.22
C VAL A 468 -23.78 4.96 40.43
N HIS A 469 -25.06 5.32 40.32
CA HIS A 469 -25.81 5.91 41.43
C HIS A 469 -25.90 5.00 42.67
N LYS A 470 -25.83 3.67 42.47
CA LYS A 470 -25.85 2.66 43.55
C LYS A 470 -24.59 2.70 44.43
N TYR A 471 -23.48 3.24 43.93
CA TYR A 471 -22.21 3.38 44.66
C TYR A 471 -22.06 4.73 45.39
N PHE A 472 -22.99 5.68 45.16
CA PHE A 472 -22.99 7.00 45.78
C PHE A 472 -24.11 7.20 46.81
N GLN A 473 -24.83 6.14 47.17
CA GLN A 473 -25.78 6.21 48.29
C GLN A 473 -25.00 6.11 49.61
N PRO A 474 -25.14 7.09 50.52
CA PRO A 474 -24.48 7.04 51.82
C PRO A 474 -25.07 5.90 52.66
N MET A 475 -24.19 5.08 53.27
CA MET A 475 -24.54 4.26 54.45
C MET A 475 -24.56 5.13 55.71
#